data_AF-A0A3A5VH43-F1
#
_entry.id   AF-A0A3A5VH43-F1
#
_cell.length_a   1.000
_cell.length_b   1.000
_cell.length_c   1.000
_cell.angle_alpha   90.00
_cell.angle_beta   90.00
_cell.angle_gamma   90.00
#
_symmetry.space_group_name_H-M   'P 1'
#
loop_
_entity.id
_entity.type
_entity.pdbx_description
1 polymer ?
#
loop_
_entity_poly.entity_id
_entity_poly.type
_entity_poly.pdbx_seq_one_letter_code
_entity_poly.pdbx_strand_id
1 'polypeptide(L)'
;MRCENMNVIEFSDLGENVRESLQGKRWLLIAAEELPRATAALMFSELEDVLVAVDHRGHEVRGGLWARAVHLLVVDEGNDISQLQRDTGISKVVTGNDDVSAHLW
;
A
#
# COMPACT_ATOMS: atom_id res chain seq x y z
N MET A 1 -18.89 12.77 -3.71
CA MET A 1 -18.96 12.26 -2.32
C MET A 1 -17.58 12.48 -1.71
N ARG A 2 -17.52 13.17 -0.58
CA ARG A 2 -16.34 13.92 -0.10
C ARG A 2 -15.20 13.01 0.38
N CYS A 3 -14.02 13.14 -0.22
CA CYS A 3 -12.74 12.68 0.34
C CYS A 3 -12.22 13.70 1.36
N GLU A 4 -13.07 14.13 2.30
CA GLU A 4 -12.65 14.99 3.41
C GLU A 4 -12.37 14.07 4.61
N ASN A 5 -11.10 13.98 5.02
CA ASN A 5 -10.57 13.35 6.24
C ASN A 5 -10.01 11.91 6.18
N MET A 6 -9.52 11.43 5.04
CA MET A 6 -8.64 10.25 5.08
C MET A 6 -7.21 10.70 5.38
N ASN A 7 -6.70 10.44 6.59
CA ASN A 7 -5.34 10.81 6.99
C ASN A 7 -4.33 9.89 6.30
N VAL A 8 -3.88 10.28 5.11
CA VAL A 8 -2.91 9.52 4.31
C VAL A 8 -1.50 10.06 4.55
N ILE A 9 -0.48 9.21 4.37
CA ILE A 9 0.92 9.58 4.22
C ILE A 9 1.55 8.76 3.10
N GLU A 10 2.36 9.40 2.25
CA GLU A 10 3.18 8.72 1.27
C GLU A 10 4.50 8.28 1.91
N PHE A 11 5.06 7.15 1.47
CA PHE A 11 6.33 6.65 2.00
C PHE A 11 7.47 7.67 1.86
N SER A 12 7.49 8.42 0.77
CA SER A 12 8.44 9.50 0.50
C SER A 12 8.38 10.66 1.51
N ASP A 13 7.25 10.81 2.21
CA ASP A 13 7.03 11.87 3.20
C ASP A 13 7.33 11.43 4.65
N LEU A 14 7.76 10.18 4.86
CA LEU A 14 8.15 9.72 6.19
C LEU A 14 9.42 10.44 6.65
N GLY A 15 9.39 10.92 7.90
CA GLY A 15 10.55 11.50 8.55
C GLY A 15 11.56 10.44 9.04
N GLU A 16 12.65 10.91 9.66
CA GLU A 16 13.68 10.03 10.24
C GLU A 16 13.10 9.05 11.28
N ASN A 17 12.10 9.50 12.04
CA ASN A 17 11.31 8.65 12.93
C ASN A 17 10.06 8.13 12.21
N VAL A 18 10.20 6.98 11.55
CA VAL A 18 9.13 6.32 10.78
C VAL A 18 7.89 6.08 11.64
N ARG A 19 8.08 5.58 12.87
CA ARG A 19 6.96 5.23 13.76
C ARG A 19 6.14 6.46 14.13
N GLU A 20 6.80 7.54 14.51
CA GLU A 20 6.15 8.81 14.85
C GLU A 20 5.40 9.41 13.64
N SER A 21 5.99 9.30 12.45
CA SER A 21 5.36 9.77 11.20
C SER A 21 4.04 9.07 10.87
N LEU A 22 3.87 7.82 11.32
CA LEU A 22 2.68 7.01 11.10
C LEU A 22 1.56 7.29 12.12
N GLN A 23 1.84 7.95 13.24
CA GLN A 23 0.85 8.16 14.29
C GLN A 23 -0.33 9.02 13.82
N GLY A 24 -1.55 8.53 14.06
CA GLY A 24 -2.79 9.21 13.67
C GLY A 24 -3.08 9.18 12.16
N LYS A 25 -2.24 8.50 11.37
CA LYS A 25 -2.52 8.18 9.97
C LYS A 25 -3.45 6.98 9.88
N ARG A 26 -4.18 6.90 8.77
CA ARG A 26 -5.03 5.77 8.42
C ARG A 26 -4.43 4.92 7.33
N TRP A 27 -3.74 5.56 6.39
CA TRP A 27 -3.18 4.92 5.21
C TRP A 27 -1.73 5.33 4.98
N LEU A 28 -0.89 4.35 4.70
CA LEU A 28 0.45 4.50 4.14
C LEU A 28 0.40 4.09 2.66
N LEU A 29 0.82 4.98 1.76
CA LEU A 29 0.97 4.69 0.34
C LEU A 29 2.44 4.43 0.01
N ILE A 30 2.72 3.37 -0.75
CA ILE A 30 4.08 2.97 -1.14
C ILE A 30 4.09 2.70 -2.65
N ALA A 31 5.03 3.30 -3.38
CA ALA A 31 5.29 2.92 -4.77
C ALA A 31 6.12 1.62 -4.84
N ALA A 32 5.95 0.82 -5.90
CA ALA A 32 6.67 -0.46 -6.05
C ALA A 32 8.19 -0.34 -5.89
N GLU A 33 8.80 0.73 -6.39
CA GLU A 33 10.25 0.97 -6.32
C GLU A 33 10.72 1.30 -4.89
N GLU A 34 9.80 1.65 -4.00
CA GLU A 34 10.07 1.97 -2.60
C GLU A 34 9.98 0.75 -1.69
N LEU A 35 9.24 -0.29 -2.09
CA LEU A 35 9.06 -1.52 -1.32
C LEU A 35 10.36 -2.12 -0.76
N PRO A 36 11.49 -2.20 -1.51
CA PRO A 36 12.74 -2.76 -0.97
C PRO A 36 13.28 -2.00 0.24
N ARG A 37 12.89 -0.73 0.42
CA ARG A 37 13.31 0.16 1.51
C ARG A 37 12.22 0.32 2.58
N ALA A 38 11.04 -0.24 2.37
CA ALA A 38 9.87 0.02 3.20
C ALA A 38 9.71 -0.90 4.42
N THR A 39 10.65 -1.81 4.68
CA THR A 39 10.54 -2.82 5.77
C THR A 39 10.15 -2.23 7.12
N ALA A 40 10.78 -1.11 7.53
CA ALA A 40 10.46 -0.45 8.79
C ALA A 40 9.04 0.14 8.78
N ALA A 41 8.63 0.79 7.68
CA ALA A 41 7.30 1.38 7.54
C ALA A 41 6.21 0.31 7.54
N LEU A 42 6.43 -0.83 6.86
CA LEU A 42 5.52 -1.97 6.88
C LEU A 42 5.38 -2.54 8.30
N MET A 43 6.48 -2.75 9.02
CA MET A 43 6.43 -3.24 10.39
C MET A 43 5.70 -2.28 11.33
N PHE A 44 5.99 -0.98 11.26
CA PHE A 44 5.34 0.00 12.14
C PHE A 44 3.90 0.28 11.75
N SER A 45 3.52 0.11 10.48
CA SER A 45 2.12 0.25 10.05
C SER A 45 1.20 -0.71 10.79
N GLU A 46 1.64 -1.95 11.00
CA GLU A 46 0.93 -2.94 11.81
C GLU A 46 0.81 -2.54 13.29
N LEU A 47 1.85 -1.92 13.86
CA LEU A 47 1.86 -1.51 15.28
C LEU A 47 1.00 -0.26 15.55
N GLU A 48 0.82 0.59 14.55
CA GLU A 48 0.08 1.84 14.65
C GLU A 48 -1.32 1.76 14.02
N ASP A 49 -1.80 0.56 13.66
CA ASP A 49 -3.10 0.32 12.99
C ASP A 49 -3.29 1.14 11.70
N VAL A 50 -2.21 1.25 10.91
CA VAL A 50 -2.17 1.96 9.63
C VAL A 50 -2.28 0.95 8.50
N LEU A 51 -3.27 1.14 7.62
CA LEU A 51 -3.46 0.31 6.44
C LEU A 51 -2.41 0.65 5.38
N VAL A 52 -1.96 -0.35 4.62
CA VAL A 52 -0.95 -0.16 3.57
C VAL A 52 -1.57 -0.37 2.20
N ALA A 53 -1.40 0.62 1.33
CA ALA A 53 -1.64 0.49 -0.09
C ALA A 53 -0.33 0.53 -0.87
N VAL A 54 -0.20 -0.35 -1.85
CA VAL A 54 0.94 -0.40 -2.76
C VAL A 54 0.47 -0.14 -4.17
N ASP A 55 1.08 0.87 -4.81
CA ASP A 55 0.98 1.04 -6.25
C ASP A 55 2.07 0.23 -6.94
N HIS A 56 1.66 -0.86 -7.58
CA HIS A 56 2.56 -1.78 -8.26
C HIS A 56 2.44 -1.70 -9.79
N ARG A 57 1.77 -0.67 -10.31
CA ARG A 57 1.68 -0.41 -11.75
C ARG A 57 3.05 -0.17 -12.37
N GLY A 58 3.21 -0.58 -13.62
CA GLY A 58 4.48 -0.57 -14.35
C GLY A 58 5.50 -1.61 -13.90
N HIS A 59 5.19 -2.45 -12.90
CA HIS A 59 6.12 -3.39 -12.29
C HIS A 59 5.52 -4.79 -12.17
N GLU A 60 6.33 -5.82 -12.42
CA GLU A 60 5.93 -7.21 -12.20
C GLU A 60 5.73 -7.49 -10.70
N VAL A 61 4.52 -7.88 -10.30
CA VAL A 61 4.23 -8.26 -8.91
C VAL A 61 4.97 -9.54 -8.58
N ARG A 62 5.97 -9.43 -7.71
CA ARG A 62 6.68 -10.59 -7.15
C ARG A 62 6.26 -10.78 -5.70
N GLY A 63 5.80 -12.00 -5.39
CA GLY A 63 5.49 -12.39 -4.02
C GLY A 63 6.66 -12.13 -3.07
N GLY A 64 6.36 -11.79 -1.83
CA GLY A 64 7.36 -11.49 -0.82
C GLY A 64 6.72 -11.23 0.54
N LEU A 65 7.55 -11.14 1.59
CA LEU A 65 7.07 -10.90 2.95
C LEU A 65 6.30 -9.58 3.09
N TRP A 66 6.61 -8.59 2.25
CA TRP A 66 5.94 -7.30 2.23
C TRP A 66 4.42 -7.42 2.02
N ALA A 67 3.99 -8.38 1.20
CA ALA A 67 2.58 -8.57 0.86
C ALA A 67 1.70 -8.87 2.08
N ARG A 68 2.29 -9.37 3.18
CA ARG A 68 1.56 -9.68 4.41
C ARG A 68 1.04 -8.46 5.15
N ALA A 69 1.68 -7.31 4.99
CA ALA A 69 1.25 -6.04 5.59
C ALA A 69 0.37 -5.22 4.62
N VAL A 70 0.20 -5.69 3.38
CA VAL A 70 -0.50 -4.93 2.34
C VAL A 70 -1.98 -5.26 2.33
N HIS A 71 -2.77 -4.21 2.40
CA HIS A 71 -4.23 -4.27 2.45
C HIS A 71 -4.83 -4.02 1.07
N LEU A 72 -4.19 -3.13 0.29
CA LEU A 72 -4.56 -2.77 -1.08
C LEU A 72 -3.36 -2.89 -2.01
N LEU A 73 -3.54 -3.62 -3.12
CA LEU A 73 -2.58 -3.63 -4.22
C LEU A 73 -3.25 -3.06 -5.48
N VAL A 74 -2.66 -2.03 -6.06
CA VAL A 74 -3.04 -1.49 -7.37
C VAL A 74 -2.07 -2.04 -8.42
N VAL A 75 -2.59 -2.62 -9.50
CA VAL A 75 -1.79 -3.23 -10.57
C VAL A 75 -2.28 -2.78 -11.94
N ASP A 76 -1.47 -3.00 -12.98
CA ASP A 76 -1.84 -2.66 -14.35
C ASP A 76 -3.06 -3.46 -14.82
N GLU A 77 -3.85 -2.87 -15.73
CA GLU A 77 -4.90 -3.59 -16.45
C GLU A 77 -4.34 -4.85 -17.15
N GLY A 78 -5.13 -5.92 -17.16
CA GLY A 78 -4.73 -7.20 -17.75
C GLY A 78 -4.05 -8.18 -16.78
N ASN A 79 -3.70 -7.75 -15.56
CA ASN A 79 -3.30 -8.68 -14.51
C ASN A 79 -4.47 -9.57 -14.04
N ASP A 80 -4.20 -10.84 -13.78
CA ASP A 80 -5.18 -11.75 -13.16
C ASP A 80 -5.29 -11.46 -11.66
N ILE A 81 -6.28 -10.63 -11.30
CA ILE A 81 -6.60 -10.24 -9.92
C ILE A 81 -6.77 -11.47 -9.02
N SER A 82 -7.49 -12.49 -9.49
CA SER A 82 -7.80 -13.67 -8.67
C SER A 82 -6.54 -14.51 -8.41
N GLN A 83 -5.65 -14.62 -9.39
CA GLN A 83 -4.36 -15.27 -9.21
C GLN A 83 -3.47 -14.48 -8.25
N LEU A 84 -3.37 -13.16 -8.40
CA LEU A 84 -2.58 -12.31 -7.52
C LEU A 84 -3.06 -12.37 -6.06
N GLN A 85 -4.38 -12.37 -5.82
CA GLN A 85 -4.92 -12.54 -4.46
C GLN A 85 -4.52 -13.90 -3.86
N ARG A 86 -4.53 -14.98 -4.65
CA ARG A 86 -4.08 -16.30 -4.19
C ARG A 86 -2.59 -16.34 -3.86
N ASP A 87 -1.76 -15.74 -4.70
CA ASP A 87 -0.30 -15.81 -4.58
C ASP A 87 0.23 -14.89 -3.47
N THR A 88 -0.42 -13.75 -3.26
CA THR A 88 0.04 -12.74 -2.29
C THR A 88 -0.70 -12.80 -0.95
N GLY A 89 -1.93 -13.31 -0.94
CA GLY A 89 -2.84 -13.24 0.21
C GLY A 89 -3.47 -11.86 0.43
N ILE A 90 -3.21 -10.87 -0.45
CA ILE A 90 -3.74 -9.51 -0.31
C ILE A 90 -5.25 -9.52 -0.61
N SER A 91 -6.04 -9.00 0.32
CA SER A 91 -7.51 -9.11 0.25
C SER A 91 -8.13 -8.24 -0.84
N LYS A 92 -7.56 -7.05 -1.11
CA LYS A 92 -8.05 -6.15 -2.16
C LYS A 92 -6.96 -5.90 -3.19
N VAL A 93 -7.17 -6.45 -4.38
CA VAL A 93 -6.35 -6.18 -5.57
C VAL A 93 -7.25 -5.51 -6.58
N VAL A 94 -6.82 -4.37 -7.11
CA VAL A 94 -7.58 -3.58 -8.08
C VAL A 94 -6.71 -3.26 -9.29
N THR A 95 -7.36 -3.12 -10.45
CA THR A 95 -6.74 -2.65 -11.69
C THR A 95 -7.37 -1.33 -12.06
N GLY A 96 -6.59 -0.39 -12.60
CA GLY A 96 -7.13 0.83 -13.18
C GLY A 96 -6.13 1.97 -13.30
N ASN A 97 -6.59 3.06 -13.91
CA ASN A 97 -5.81 4.26 -14.15
C ASN A 97 -6.11 5.39 -13.16
N ASP A 98 -7.05 5.17 -12.24
CA ASP A 98 -7.36 6.14 -11.20
C ASP A 98 -6.18 6.28 -10.22
N ASP A 99 -6.17 7.38 -9.48
CA ASP A 99 -5.24 7.58 -8.38
C ASP A 99 -5.47 6.53 -7.28
N VAL A 100 -4.39 6.06 -6.63
CA VAL A 100 -4.48 5.06 -5.55
C VAL A 100 -5.45 5.50 -4.45
N SER A 101 -5.51 6.81 -4.16
CA SER A 101 -6.41 7.39 -3.16
C SER A 101 -7.89 7.12 -3.44
N ALA A 102 -8.28 6.92 -4.71
CA ALA A 102 -9.66 6.61 -5.10
C ALA A 102 -10.10 5.19 -4.67
N HIS A 103 -9.14 4.32 -4.36
CA HIS A 103 -9.39 2.93 -4.00
C HIS A 103 -9.29 2.64 -2.49
N LEU A 104 -8.93 3.65 -1.68
CA LEU A 104 -8.85 3.57 -0.23
C LEU A 104 -10.25 3.48 0.41
N TRP A 105 -10.34 2.97 1.64
CA TRP A 105 -11.58 2.81 2.40
C TRP A 105 -11.40 3.06 3.89
#